data_AF-F8UHQ9-F1
#
_entry.id   AF-F8UHQ9-F1
#
_cell.length_a   1.000
_cell.length_b   1.000
_cell.length_c   1.000
_cell.angle_alpha   90.00
_cell.angle_beta   90.00
_cell.angle_gamma   90.00
#
_symmetry.space_group_name_H-M   'P 1'
#
loop_
_entity.id
_entity.type
_entity.pdbx_description
1 polymer ?
#
loop_
_entity_poly.entity_id
_entity_poly.type
_entity_poly.pdbx_seq_one_letter_code
_entity_poly.pdbx_strand_id
1 'polypeptide(L)'
;MAGLVDTVNNEIMEVVGCTEPAAIAYAFAKLAECHKIPVTPANIKAELYLSYDIYRNASSAGIPYLKEKGIFPAAAMGIFSKITQLNVFAKFEQRQLGNAKRLLKRKNF
;
A
#
# COMPACT_ATOMS: atom_id res chain seq x y z
N MET A 1 31.20 -17.49 -14.58
CA MET A 1 31.46 -16.06 -14.26
C MET A 1 30.15 -15.35 -14.52
N ALA A 2 29.45 -14.90 -13.47
CA ALA A 2 28.19 -14.19 -13.65
C ALA A 2 28.47 -12.89 -14.43
N GLY A 3 27.79 -12.67 -15.55
CA GLY A 3 27.94 -11.47 -16.36
C GLY A 3 27.28 -10.26 -15.68
N LEU A 4 27.57 -9.06 -16.17
CA LEU A 4 26.97 -7.82 -15.65
C LEU A 4 25.43 -7.88 -15.61
N VAL A 5 24.82 -8.49 -16.63
CA VAL A 5 23.37 -8.70 -16.69
C VAL A 5 22.87 -9.61 -15.57
N ASP A 6 23.61 -10.68 -15.26
CA ASP A 6 23.28 -11.60 -14.17
C ASP A 6 23.40 -10.90 -12.81
N THR A 7 24.43 -10.07 -12.61
CA THR A 7 24.60 -9.28 -11.38
C THR A 7 23.42 -8.33 -11.20
N VAL A 8 23.09 -7.56 -12.24
CA VAL A 8 21.97 -6.61 -12.20
C VAL A 8 20.66 -7.34 -11.90
N ASN A 9 20.34 -8.42 -12.62
CA ASN A 9 19.10 -9.18 -12.40
C ASN A 9 18.99 -9.79 -10.99
N ASN A 10 20.10 -10.08 -10.33
CA ASN A 10 20.10 -10.59 -8.96
C ASN A 10 19.94 -9.48 -7.89
N GLU A 11 20.14 -8.21 -8.26
CA GLU A 11 20.07 -7.06 -7.34
C GLU A 11 18.76 -6.27 -7.48
N ILE A 12 18.02 -6.41 -8.59
CA ILE A 12 16.72 -5.74 -8.76
C ILE A 12 15.59 -6.60 -8.21
N MET A 13 14.70 -5.98 -7.44
CA MET A 13 13.41 -6.57 -7.07
C MET A 13 12.31 -5.89 -7.86
N GLU A 14 11.55 -6.67 -8.63
CA GLU A 14 10.33 -6.17 -9.25
C GLU A 14 9.26 -5.90 -8.18
N VAL A 15 8.68 -4.70 -8.22
CA VAL A 15 7.63 -4.27 -7.30
C VAL A 15 6.38 -3.87 -8.06
N VAL A 16 5.23 -4.16 -7.47
CA VAL A 16 3.93 -3.77 -8.03
C VAL A 16 3.56 -2.40 -7.51
N GLY A 17 3.24 -1.46 -8.40
CA GLY A 17 2.78 -0.11 -8.07
C GLY A 17 3.84 0.98 -8.23
N CYS A 18 3.40 2.24 -8.16
CA CYS A 18 4.28 3.40 -8.20
C CYS A 18 4.90 3.68 -6.82
N THR A 19 6.05 4.34 -6.80
CA THR A 19 6.87 4.60 -5.62
C THR A 19 6.10 5.26 -4.46
N GLU A 20 5.41 6.37 -4.70
CA GLU A 20 4.74 7.13 -3.65
C GLU A 20 3.51 6.42 -3.08
N PRO A 21 2.58 5.86 -3.90
CA PRO A 21 1.52 5.01 -3.39
C PRO A 21 2.04 3.78 -2.63
N ALA A 22 3.14 3.16 -3.09
CA ALA A 22 3.75 2.03 -2.39
C ALA A 22 4.33 2.44 -1.04
N ALA A 23 4.98 3.61 -0.95
CA ALA A 23 5.49 4.14 0.31
C ALA A 23 4.36 4.42 1.33
N ILE A 24 3.25 5.00 0.88
CA ILE A 24 2.06 5.22 1.71
C ILE A 24 1.50 3.88 2.19
N ALA A 25 1.30 2.92 1.27
CA ALA A 25 0.77 1.61 1.62
C ALA A 25 1.70 0.85 2.59
N TYR A 26 3.02 0.96 2.39
CA TYR A 26 4.03 0.35 3.25
C TYR A 26 4.00 0.90 4.66
N ALA A 27 3.92 2.22 4.82
CA ALA A 27 3.81 2.86 6.13
C ALA A 27 2.59 2.32 6.90
N PHE A 28 1.44 2.24 6.24
CA PHE A 28 0.22 1.72 6.86
C PHE A 28 0.25 0.22 7.14
N ALA A 29 0.85 -0.59 6.25
CA ALA A 29 1.02 -2.02 6.48
C ALA A 29 1.89 -2.28 7.72
N LYS A 30 2.98 -1.53 7.87
CA LYS A 30 3.85 -1.60 9.05
C LYS A 30 3.14 -1.16 10.33
N LEU A 31 2.39 -0.07 10.28
CA LEU A 31 1.60 0.35 11.45
C LEU A 31 0.57 -0.72 11.83
N ALA A 32 -0.16 -1.27 10.87
CA ALA A 32 -1.14 -2.34 11.11
C ALA A 32 -0.51 -3.61 11.70
N GLU A 33 0.69 -3.99 11.25
CA GLU A 33 1.48 -5.10 11.81
C GLU A 33 1.87 -4.85 13.28
N CYS A 34 2.21 -3.62 13.65
CA CYS A 34 2.57 -3.27 15.02
C CYS A 34 1.39 -3.19 15.99
N HIS A 35 0.14 -3.22 15.51
CA HIS A 35 -1.03 -3.18 16.38
C HIS A 35 -1.27 -4.52 17.10
N LYS A 36 -1.52 -4.45 18.41
CA LYS A 36 -1.78 -5.63 19.26
C LYS A 36 -3.14 -6.30 19.02
N ILE A 37 -4.06 -5.61 18.35
CA ILE A 37 -5.44 -6.06 18.11
C ILE A 37 -5.66 -6.05 16.59
N PRO A 38 -6.41 -7.02 16.04
CA PRO A 38 -6.75 -7.02 14.63
C PRO A 38 -7.38 -5.70 14.18
N VAL A 39 -6.77 -5.10 13.17
CA VAL A 39 -7.29 -3.90 12.50
C VAL A 39 -8.47 -4.30 11.62
N THR A 40 -9.57 -3.56 11.73
CA THR A 40 -10.81 -3.79 10.97
C THR A 40 -11.32 -2.47 10.40
N PRO A 41 -12.19 -2.51 9.38
CA PRO A 41 -12.82 -1.30 8.86
C PRO A 41 -13.64 -0.51 9.90
N ALA A 42 -13.98 -1.08 11.06
CA ALA A 42 -14.82 -0.45 12.08
C ALA A 42 -14.02 0.23 13.20
N ASN A 43 -12.80 -0.21 13.48
CA ASN A 43 -12.00 0.25 14.62
C ASN A 43 -10.77 1.09 14.23
N ILE A 44 -10.52 1.29 12.93
CA ILE A 44 -9.39 2.10 12.48
C ILE A 44 -9.74 3.58 12.38
N LYS A 45 -8.83 4.40 12.91
CA LYS A 45 -8.67 5.82 12.60
C LYS A 45 -7.21 6.10 12.23
N ALA A 46 -6.95 6.79 11.13
CA ALA A 46 -5.60 7.10 10.66
C ALA A 46 -5.41 8.60 10.37
N GLU A 47 -4.19 9.09 10.55
CA GLU A 47 -3.76 10.41 10.07
C GLU A 47 -2.51 10.24 9.23
N LEU A 48 -2.44 10.95 8.10
CA LEU A 48 -1.34 10.87 7.16
C LEU A 48 -0.82 12.28 6.88
N TYR A 49 0.45 12.50 7.19
CA TYR A 49 1.16 13.73 6.88
C TYR A 49 2.05 13.48 5.66
N LEU A 50 1.84 14.26 4.60
CA LEU A 50 2.60 14.16 3.35
C LEU A 50 3.29 15.47 3.04
N SER A 51 4.48 15.38 2.43
CA SER A 51 5.04 16.53 1.72
C SER A 51 4.22 16.82 0.45
N TYR A 52 4.37 18.03 -0.07
CA TYR A 52 3.67 18.45 -1.28
C TYR A 52 3.95 17.53 -2.49
N ASP A 53 5.19 17.08 -2.66
CA ASP A 53 5.58 16.22 -3.77
C ASP A 53 4.95 14.82 -3.68
N ILE A 54 4.95 14.22 -2.49
CA ILE A 54 4.27 12.92 -2.28
C ILE A 54 2.78 13.07 -2.52
N TYR A 55 2.17 14.14 -2.01
CA TYR A 55 0.76 14.42 -2.24
C TYR A 55 0.43 14.51 -3.74
N ARG A 56 1.19 15.33 -4.49
CA ARG A 56 0.98 15.50 -5.94
C ARG A 56 1.11 14.18 -6.70
N ASN A 57 2.18 13.43 -6.45
CA ASN A 57 2.49 12.21 -7.19
C ASN A 57 1.53 11.06 -6.85
N ALA A 58 1.12 10.92 -5.59
CA ALA A 58 0.22 9.86 -5.17
C ALA A 58 -1.25 10.13 -5.51
N SER A 59 -1.69 11.39 -5.57
CA SER A 59 -3.11 11.75 -5.70
C SER A 59 -3.80 11.27 -6.98
N SER A 60 -3.06 11.13 -8.09
CA SER A 60 -3.61 10.71 -9.39
C SER A 60 -3.22 9.28 -9.78
N ALA A 61 -2.38 8.62 -8.99
CA ALA A 61 -1.84 7.30 -9.30
C ALA A 61 -2.92 6.21 -9.22
N GLY A 62 -2.90 5.28 -10.17
CA GLY A 62 -3.76 4.09 -10.14
C GLY A 62 -3.28 3.10 -9.09
N ILE A 63 -4.22 2.54 -8.31
CA ILE A 63 -3.89 1.59 -7.25
C ILE A 63 -4.17 0.15 -7.72
N PRO A 64 -3.19 -0.77 -7.63
CA PRO A 64 -3.37 -2.17 -8.05
C PRO A 64 -4.60 -2.84 -7.42
N TYR A 65 -5.25 -3.74 -8.16
CA TYR A 65 -6.46 -4.51 -7.78
C TYR A 65 -7.74 -3.71 -7.49
N LEU A 66 -7.65 -2.39 -7.39
CA LEU A 66 -8.78 -1.49 -7.26
C LEU A 66 -8.97 -0.72 -8.58
N LYS A 67 -10.22 -0.35 -8.89
CA LYS A 67 -10.51 0.61 -9.98
C LYS A 67 -10.50 2.05 -9.45
N GLU A 68 -9.69 2.30 -8.43
CA GLU A 68 -9.62 3.54 -7.67
C GLU A 68 -8.23 4.17 -7.86
N LYS A 69 -8.15 5.49 -7.67
CA LYS A 69 -6.90 6.25 -7.76
C LYS A 69 -6.68 7.04 -6.48
N GLY A 70 -5.42 7.35 -6.19
CA GLY A 70 -5.07 8.32 -5.17
C GLY A 70 -4.59 7.74 -3.84
N ILE A 71 -4.48 8.64 -2.86
CA ILE A 71 -3.87 8.40 -1.56
C ILE A 71 -4.73 7.48 -0.67
N PHE A 72 -6.04 7.73 -0.59
CA PHE A 72 -6.92 6.94 0.28
C PHE A 72 -6.95 5.45 -0.09
N PRO A 73 -7.08 5.06 -1.38
CA PRO A 73 -7.02 3.65 -1.74
C PRO A 73 -5.64 3.03 -1.48
N ALA A 74 -4.54 3.77 -1.66
CA ALA A 74 -3.19 3.30 -1.30
C ALA A 74 -3.09 3.01 0.21
N ALA A 75 -3.54 3.95 1.06
CA ALA A 75 -3.57 3.78 2.50
C ALA A 75 -4.45 2.61 2.94
N ALA A 76 -5.68 2.53 2.41
CA ALA A 76 -6.62 1.45 2.75
C ALA A 76 -6.09 0.06 2.36
N MET A 77 -5.42 -0.05 1.21
CA MET A 77 -4.76 -1.29 0.79
C MET A 77 -3.59 -1.64 1.71
N GLY A 78 -2.75 -0.66 2.06
CA GLY A 78 -1.66 -0.82 3.02
C GLY A 78 -2.14 -1.36 4.36
N ILE A 79 -3.15 -0.72 4.95
CA ILE A 79 -3.77 -1.11 6.24
C ILE A 79 -4.14 -2.60 6.29
N PHE A 80 -4.66 -3.14 5.19
CA PHE A 80 -5.12 -4.53 5.14
C PHE A 80 -4.16 -5.46 4.39
N SER A 81 -2.97 -5.00 4.01
CA SER A 81 -1.95 -5.86 3.40
C SER A 81 -1.40 -6.82 4.46
N LYS A 82 -1.12 -8.06 4.04
CA LYS A 82 -0.33 -9.03 4.82
C LYS A 82 1.16 -8.92 4.51
N ILE A 83 1.50 -8.18 3.45
CA ILE A 83 2.88 -7.96 3.01
C ILE A 83 3.34 -6.64 3.60
N THR A 84 4.34 -6.71 4.47
CA THR A 84 4.90 -5.56 5.18
C THR A 84 6.35 -5.32 4.74
N GLN A 85 6.71 -5.80 3.55
CA GLN A 85 7.97 -5.52 2.84
C GLN A 85 7.72 -4.53 1.68
N LEU A 86 8.76 -4.17 0.93
CA LEU A 86 8.71 -3.15 -0.13
C LEU A 86 7.63 -3.41 -1.20
N ASN A 87 7.38 -4.66 -1.56
CA ASN A 87 6.35 -5.02 -2.55
C ASN A 87 4.96 -5.22 -1.91
N VAL A 88 4.46 -4.19 -1.21
CA VAL A 88 3.18 -4.25 -0.45
C VAL A 88 2.00 -4.70 -1.30
N PHE A 89 2.02 -4.37 -2.59
CA PHE A 89 0.99 -4.73 -3.56
C PHE A 89 1.22 -6.08 -4.25
N ALA A 90 2.17 -6.93 -3.84
CA ALA A 90 2.43 -8.16 -4.58
C ALA A 90 1.24 -9.14 -4.59
N LYS A 91 0.41 -9.13 -3.53
CA LYS A 91 -0.69 -10.08 -3.39
C LYS A 91 -1.79 -9.58 -2.45
N PHE A 92 -3.03 -9.73 -2.88
CA PHE A 92 -4.22 -9.46 -2.07
C PHE A 92 -5.26 -10.58 -2.19
N GLU A 93 -5.80 -11.00 -1.05
CA GLU A 93 -6.95 -11.89 -0.95
C GLU A 93 -8.27 -11.09 -1.01
N GLN A 94 -9.34 -11.76 -1.42
CA GLN A 94 -10.67 -11.13 -1.55
C GLN A 94 -11.16 -10.47 -0.25
N ARG A 95 -10.81 -11.04 0.91
CA ARG A 95 -11.15 -10.45 2.21
C ARG A 95 -10.43 -9.13 2.46
N GLN A 96 -9.15 -9.03 2.08
CA GLN A 96 -8.37 -7.80 2.23
C GLN A 96 -8.93 -6.69 1.33
N LEU A 97 -9.22 -7.03 0.06
CA LEU A 97 -9.87 -6.11 -0.88
C LEU A 97 -11.26 -5.67 -0.39
N GLY A 98 -12.03 -6.60 0.18
CA GLY A 98 -13.34 -6.31 0.77
C GLY A 98 -13.25 -5.33 1.94
N ASN A 99 -12.26 -5.52 2.82
CA ASN A 99 -12.01 -4.61 3.94
C ASN A 99 -11.59 -3.22 3.46
N ALA A 100 -10.67 -3.13 2.50
CA ALA A 100 -10.24 -1.85 1.91
C ALA A 100 -11.42 -1.10 1.29
N LYS A 101 -12.25 -1.78 0.49
CA LYS A 101 -13.47 -1.18 -0.11
C LYS A 101 -14.48 -0.73 0.93
N ARG A 102 -14.67 -1.49 2.02
CA ARG A 102 -15.56 -1.08 3.12
C ARG A 102 -15.03 0.15 3.85
N LEU A 103 -13.71 0.22 4.04
CA LEU A 103 -13.06 1.37 4.67
C LEU A 103 -13.22 2.63 3.82
N LEU A 104 -12.98 2.54 2.51
CA LEU A 104 -13.13 3.67 1.57
C LEU A 104 -14.55 4.24 1.49
N LYS A 105 -15.58 3.47 1.85
CA LYS A 105 -16.96 4.00 1.95
C LYS A 105 -17.13 4.95 3.14
N ARG A 106 -16.25 4.90 4.15
CA ARG A 106 -16.18 5.91 5.20
C ARG A 106 -15.50 7.12 4.58
N LYS A 107 -16.26 8.20 4.33
CA LYS A 107 -15.76 9.43 3.69
C LYS A 107 -14.48 9.97 4.33
N ASN A 108 -14.26 9.67 5.61
CA ASN A 108 -13.00 9.83 6.33
C ASN A 108 -12.80 8.60 7.24
N PHE A 109 -11.56 8.13 7.34
CA PHE A 109 -11.14 7.08 8.25
C PHE A 109 -9.72 7.35 8.73
#